data_AF-A0A379AKJ3-F1
#
_entry.id   AF-A0A379AKJ3-F1
#
_cell.length_a   1.000
_cell.length_b   1.000
_cell.length_c   1.000
_cell.angle_alpha   90.00
_cell.angle_beta   90.00
_cell.angle_gamma   90.00
#
_symmetry.space_group_name_H-M   'P 1'
#
loop_
_entity.id
_entity.type
_entity.pdbx_description
1 polymer ?
#
loop_
_entity_poly.entity_id
_entity_poly.type
_entity_poly.pdbx_seq_one_letter_code
_entity_poly.pdbx_strand_id
1 'polypeptide(L)' 'MNTQQLAKLRSIVPEMRRVRHIHFVGIGGAGMGGIAEVLANEGYHISGSESGP' A
#
# COMPACT_ATOMS: atom_id res chain seq x y z
N MET A 1 -8.56 6.48 3.16
CA MET A 1 -9.62 6.84 2.18
C MET A 1 -10.96 6.22 2.59
N ASN A 2 -12.12 6.80 2.28
CA ASN A 2 -13.41 6.17 2.63
C ASN A 2 -13.88 5.14 1.58
N THR A 3 -14.88 4.32 1.93
CA THR A 3 -15.37 3.22 1.09
C THR A 3 -15.92 3.67 -0.27
N GLN A 4 -16.61 4.82 -0.34
CA GLN A 4 -17.17 5.33 -1.59
C GLN A 4 -16.07 5.84 -2.54
N GLN A 5 -15.07 6.53 -2.00
CA GLN A 5 -13.90 6.98 -2.76
C GLN A 5 -13.10 5.79 -3.29
N LEU A 6 -12.94 4.74 -2.48
CA LEU A 6 -12.25 3.52 -2.89
C LEU A 6 -12.99 2.79 -4.02
N ALA A 7 -14.32 2.69 -3.95
CA ALA A 7 -15.12 2.10 -5.03
C ALA A 7 -14.98 2.89 -6.34
N LYS A 8 -14.95 4.23 -6.26
CA LYS A 8 -14.71 5.09 -7.42
C LYS A 8 -13.31 4.87 -8.00
N LEU A 9 -12.26 4.82 -7.18
CA LEU A 9 -10.90 4.54 -7.63
C LEU A 9 -10.82 3.17 -8.33
N ARG A 10 -11.45 2.13 -7.75
CA ARG A 10 -11.45 0.77 -8.28
C ARG A 10 -12.12 0.61 -9.65
N SER A 11 -12.91 1.59 -10.09
CA SER A 11 -13.48 1.61 -11.43
C SER A 11 -12.47 2.00 -12.52
N ILE A 12 -11.39 2.70 -12.16
CA ILE A 12 -10.35 3.17 -13.08
C ILE A 12 -8.99 2.49 -12.85
N VAL A 13 -8.70 2.10 -11.61
CA VAL A 13 -7.48 1.39 -11.20
C VAL A 13 -7.91 0.15 -10.42
N PRO A 14 -7.84 -1.06 -11.02
CA PRO A 14 -8.28 -2.27 -10.34
C PRO A 14 -7.33 -2.65 -9.20
N GLU A 15 -7.85 -3.38 -8.22
CA GLU A 15 -7.01 -4.00 -7.20
C GLU A 15 -6.12 -5.11 -7.79
N MET A 16 -4.97 -5.35 -7.15
CA MET A 16 -4.07 -6.45 -7.48
C MET A 16 -4.72 -7.76 -7.07
N ARG A 17 -5.00 -8.60 -8.08
CA ARG A 17 -5.67 -9.88 -7.88
C ARG A 17 -4.86 -10.80 -6.97
N ARG A 18 -5.50 -11.27 -5.88
CA ARG A 18 -4.94 -12.18 -4.85
C ARG A 18 -3.85 -11.57 -3.95
N VAL A 19 -3.60 -10.27 -4.02
CA VAL A 19 -2.70 -9.59 -3.08
C VAL A 19 -3.51 -9.05 -1.91
N ARG A 20 -3.29 -9.58 -0.71
CA ARG A 20 -3.94 -9.13 0.53
C ARG A 20 -3.00 -8.37 1.45
N HIS A 21 -1.72 -8.70 1.37
CA HIS A 21 -0.67 -8.20 2.26
C HIS A 21 0.58 -7.92 1.43
N ILE A 22 1.21 -6.77 1.68
CA ILE A 22 2.42 -6.33 1.00
C ILE A 22 3.46 -6.07 2.09
N HIS A 23 4.60 -6.75 1.98
CA HIS A 23 5.74 -6.57 2.88
C HIS A 23 6.86 -5.82 2.16
N PHE A 24 7.23 -4.66 2.69
CA PHE A 24 8.32 -3.84 2.17
C PHE A 24 9.65 -4.17 2.87
N VAL A 25 10.69 -4.47 2.10
CA VAL A 25 12.07 -4.57 2.63
C VAL A 25 12.75 -3.22 2.41
N GLY A 26 13.24 -2.58 3.48
CA GLY A 26 13.79 -1.22 3.45
C GLY A 26 12.70 -0.15 3.38
N ILE A 27 11.64 -0.30 4.19
CA ILE A 27 10.47 0.62 4.15
C ILE A 27 10.82 2.07 4.51
N GLY A 28 11.88 2.29 5.29
CA GLY A 28 12.38 3.62 5.68
C GLY A 28 13.28 4.27 4.63
N GLY A 29 13.62 3.55 3.54
CA GLY A 29 14.39 4.08 2.43
C GLY A 29 13.66 5.19 1.65
N ALA A 30 14.41 5.93 0.84
CA ALA A 30 13.87 7.04 0.07
C ALA A 30 12.70 6.60 -0.85
N GLY A 31 11.51 7.17 -0.63
CA GLY A 31 10.31 6.91 -1.42
C GLY A 31 9.48 5.69 -1.00
N MET A 32 10.08 4.71 -0.32
CA MET A 32 9.38 3.46 0.03
C MET A 32 8.24 3.67 1.03
N GLY A 33 8.43 4.56 2.01
CA GLY A 33 7.39 4.93 2.96
C GLY A 33 6.18 5.60 2.28
N GLY A 34 6.41 6.43 1.27
CA GLY A 34 5.32 7.07 0.52
C GLY A 34 4.50 6.07 -0.29
N ILE A 35 5.15 5.10 -0.94
CA ILE A 35 4.46 4.03 -1.67
C ILE A 35 3.65 3.16 -0.70
N ALA A 36 4.24 2.82 0.46
CA ALA A 36 3.56 2.07 1.51
C ALA A 36 2.31 2.80 2.02
N GLU A 37 2.39 4.12 2.21
CA GLU A 37 1.26 4.94 2.65
C GLU A 37 0.11 4.99 1.62
N VAL A 38 0.43 5.12 0.32
CA VAL A 38 -0.58 5.08 -0.74
C VAL A 38 -1.31 3.74 -0.75
N LEU A 39 -0.57 2.63 -0.71
CA LEU A 39 -1.16 1.29 -0.74
C LEU A 39 -1.94 0.97 0.54
N ALA A 40 -1.49 1.44 1.70
CA ALA A 40 -2.27 1.36 2.94
C ALA A 40 -3.60 2.11 2.81
N ASN A 41 -3.60 3.30 2.20
CA ASN A 41 -4.80 4.09 1.95
C ASN A 41 -5.77 3.47 0.94
N GLU A 42 -5.26 2.66 0.00
CA GLU A 42 -6.07 1.84 -0.93
C GLU A 42 -6.66 0.57 -0.28
N GLY A 43 -6.29 0.27 0.97
CA GLY A 43 -6.84 -0.81 1.77
C GLY A 43 -6.03 -2.10 1.75
N TYR A 44 -4.78 -2.10 1.27
CA TYR A 44 -3.88 -3.24 1.46
C TYR A 44 -3.35 -3.28 2.89
N HIS A 45 -3.18 -4.48 3.43
CA HIS A 45 -2.41 -4.64 4.65
C HIS A 45 -0.94 -4.44 4.30
N ILE A 46 -0.26 -3.54 5.02
CA ILE A 46 1.16 -3.23 4.78
C ILE A 46 1.97 -3.64 6.01
N SER A 47 3.15 -4.21 5.78
CA SER A 47 4.19 -4.36 6.78
C SER A 47 5.54 -4.02 6.14
N GLY A 48 6.57 -3.85 6.95
CA GLY A 48 7.90 -3.72 6.40
C GLY A 48 9.00 -3.97 7.41
N SER A 49 10.19 -4.26 6.89
CA SER A 49 11.44 -4.35 7.64
C SER A 49 12.36 -3.21 7.23
N GLU A 50 13.23 -2.78 8.14
CA GLU A 50 14.34 -1.89 7.84
C GLU A 50 15.65 -2.64 8.14
N SER A 51 16.69 -2.39 7.32
CA SER A 51 17.95 -3.14 7.40
C SER A 51 18.99 -2.48 8.31
N GLY A 52 18.62 -1.42 9.04
CA GLY A 52 19.50 -0.67 9.93
C GLY A 52 18.75 -0.10 11.15
N PRO A 53 19.47 0.45 12.14
CA PRO A 53 18.89 1.14 13.29
C PRO A 53 18.18 2.45 12.90
#